data_AF-A0A419E348-F1
#
_entry.id   AF-A0A419E348-F1
#
_cell.length_a   1.000
_cell.length_b   1.000
_cell.length_c   1.000
_cell.angle_alpha   90.00
_cell.angle_beta   90.00
_cell.angle_gamma   90.00
#
_symmetry.space_group_name_H-M   'P 1'
#
loop_
_entity.id
_entity.type
_entity.pdbx_description
1 polymer ?
#
loop_
_entity_poly.entity_id
_entity_poly.type
_entity_poly.pdbx_seq_one_letter_code
_entity_poly.pdbx_strand_id
1 'polypeptide(L)'
;MNEDTKKKVNERYQRELNKGEFFWPDSIFKDAIVALGLTILLILLATFVGVAGEPKADPSDTSYVPRPEWYFLFLFKFLALYGQIPVIGKIEWLAAVLVPSIGIGLILFLPLLDKNPDRHYTKRTMSLGVMTILVVDIVILTLISNIPTVAPDDATLLIKLSAWLQPYAGLVIPGVAMAALIALAYFAKNTSWQVMAWITGISSVLIIALTVAIMAFAPKVEATETEVAETLVDQIVAGQDLYSIHCVECHGDDGKVTVIEGVEGLEGKEVSPINSRDVLYTVNDASMAEIIAYGRPDSGMNPFGKMYNPEGLSKSEMDNIVIFMRYTWDDRFEAPQIPELFPPLADGEVPSYDVHIAPIVKRYCISCHRAGKDNNNYLMTTYEEILTTGDNVDSNIIAGDENSYLLQVIQEHEILDENGEVIIGVMPPKSVLKPNVVDVFLRWIMNGMPLTAEDAAALFTPPTLEVTPMP
;
A
#
# COMPACT_ATOMS: atom_id res chain seq x y z
N MET A 1 -11.14 1.46 -71.93
CA MET A 1 -12.24 0.76 -71.21
C MET A 1 -13.50 0.91 -72.04
N ASN A 2 -14.18 -0.20 -72.37
CA ASN A 2 -15.35 -0.21 -73.25
C ASN A 2 -16.58 0.40 -72.55
N GLU A 3 -17.51 0.98 -73.30
CA GLU A 3 -18.75 1.62 -72.77
C GLU A 3 -19.58 0.65 -71.90
N ASP A 4 -19.72 -0.61 -72.34
CA ASP A 4 -20.43 -1.64 -71.58
C ASP A 4 -19.76 -1.98 -70.25
N THR A 5 -18.43 -1.88 -70.17
CA THR A 5 -17.69 -2.13 -68.93
C THR A 5 -17.95 -1.01 -67.93
N LYS A 6 -18.01 0.26 -68.38
CA LYS A 6 -18.40 1.39 -67.53
C LYS A 6 -19.80 1.22 -66.98
N LYS A 7 -20.75 0.81 -67.82
CA LYS A 7 -22.16 0.64 -67.42
C LYS A 7 -22.33 -0.44 -66.36
N LYS A 8 -21.72 -1.61 -66.54
CA LYS A 8 -21.72 -2.69 -65.53
C LYS A 8 -21.06 -2.29 -64.22
N VAL A 9 -19.94 -1.54 -64.26
CA VAL A 9 -19.27 -1.04 -63.05
C VAL A 9 -20.15 -0.04 -62.31
N ASN A 10 -20.81 0.85 -63.04
CA ASN A 10 -21.70 1.86 -62.44
C ASN A 10 -22.95 1.21 -61.83
N GLU A 11 -23.57 0.24 -62.51
CA GLU A 11 -24.69 -0.54 -61.96
C GLU A 11 -24.29 -1.30 -60.69
N ARG A 12 -23.10 -1.92 -60.68
CA ARG A 12 -22.56 -2.56 -59.46
C ARG A 12 -22.36 -1.54 -58.35
N TYR A 13 -21.77 -0.38 -58.65
CA TYR A 13 -21.55 0.69 -57.67
C TYR A 13 -22.86 1.19 -57.07
N GLN A 14 -23.88 1.45 -57.89
CA GLN A 14 -25.22 1.85 -57.42
C GLN A 14 -25.89 0.77 -56.56
N ARG A 15 -25.68 -0.52 -56.90
CA ARG A 15 -26.19 -1.64 -56.10
C ARG A 15 -25.54 -1.74 -54.72
N GLU A 16 -24.24 -1.46 -54.62
CA GLU A 16 -23.53 -1.42 -53.33
C GLU A 16 -23.89 -0.17 -52.52
N LEU A 17 -24.06 1.00 -53.16
CA LEU A 17 -24.55 2.22 -52.50
C LEU A 17 -25.93 2.03 -51.89
N ASN A 18 -26.86 1.40 -52.63
CA ASN A 18 -28.21 1.12 -52.14
C ASN A 18 -28.27 0.04 -51.05
N LYS A 19 -27.19 -0.73 -50.87
CA LYS A 19 -27.04 -1.74 -49.80
C LYS A 19 -26.33 -1.20 -48.56
N GLY A 20 -25.54 -0.13 -48.70
CA GLY A 20 -24.79 0.47 -47.59
C GLY A 20 -25.72 1.16 -46.60
N GLU A 21 -25.37 1.12 -45.32
CA GLU A 21 -26.03 1.94 -44.31
C GLU A 21 -25.62 3.41 -44.48
N PHE A 22 -26.55 4.33 -44.21
CA PHE A 22 -26.23 5.75 -44.24
C PHE A 22 -25.40 6.11 -43.00
N PHE A 23 -24.30 6.84 -43.22
CA PHE A 23 -23.46 7.34 -42.13
C PHE A 23 -24.26 8.19 -41.12
N TRP A 24 -25.14 9.04 -41.64
CA TRP A 24 -26.12 9.80 -40.87
C TRP A 24 -27.53 9.45 -41.37
N PRO A 25 -28.47 9.06 -40.49
CA PRO A 25 -28.35 9.00 -39.03
C PRO A 25 -27.92 7.63 -38.46
N ASP A 26 -27.92 6.58 -39.28
CA ASP A 26 -27.91 5.19 -38.78
C ASP A 26 -26.61 4.79 -38.07
N SER A 27 -25.44 5.00 -38.69
CA SER A 27 -24.16 4.65 -38.06
C SER A 27 -23.89 5.48 -36.81
N ILE A 28 -24.14 6.80 -36.86
CA ILE A 28 -23.94 7.68 -35.70
C ILE A 28 -24.87 7.32 -34.53
N PHE A 29 -26.11 6.89 -34.80
CA PHE A 29 -27.00 6.46 -33.73
C PHE A 29 -26.51 5.18 -33.05
N LYS A 30 -25.98 4.21 -33.81
CA LYS A 30 -25.36 3.01 -33.25
C LYS A 30 -24.13 3.36 -32.40
N ASP A 31 -23.28 4.25 -32.89
CA ASP A 31 -22.10 4.72 -32.15
C ASP A 31 -22.51 5.43 -30.86
N ALA A 32 -23.57 6.25 -30.89
CA ALA A 32 -24.10 6.92 -29.71
C ALA A 32 -24.64 5.93 -28.67
N ILE A 33 -25.33 4.86 -29.09
CA ILE A 33 -25.79 3.80 -28.18
C ILE A 33 -24.60 3.09 -27.53
N VAL A 34 -23.58 2.73 -28.31
CA VAL A 34 -22.39 2.05 -27.78
C VAL A 34 -21.62 2.97 -26.83
N ALA A 35 -21.44 4.24 -27.19
CA ALA A 35 -20.80 5.24 -26.33
C ALA A 35 -21.56 5.41 -25.01
N LEU A 36 -22.89 5.54 -25.06
CA LEU A 36 -23.74 5.62 -23.86
C LEU A 36 -23.59 4.37 -22.99
N GLY A 37 -23.60 3.18 -23.60
CA GLY A 37 -23.39 1.91 -22.90
C GLY A 37 -22.04 1.85 -22.19
N LEU A 38 -20.96 2.28 -22.84
CA LEU A 38 -19.63 2.38 -22.25
C LEU A 38 -19.58 3.41 -21.11
N THR A 39 -20.23 4.57 -21.27
CA THR A 39 -20.31 5.58 -20.20
C THR A 39 -21.03 5.04 -18.98
N ILE A 40 -22.18 4.36 -19.17
CA ILE A 40 -22.91 3.74 -18.06
C ILE A 40 -22.04 2.67 -17.39
N LEU A 41 -21.37 1.81 -18.17
CA LEU A 41 -20.46 0.81 -17.63
C LEU A 41 -19.35 1.43 -16.77
N LEU A 42 -18.72 2.51 -17.23
CA LEU A 42 -17.69 3.22 -16.48
C LEU A 42 -18.24 3.85 -15.20
N ILE A 43 -19.44 4.42 -15.23
CA ILE A 43 -20.12 4.95 -14.02
C ILE A 43 -20.38 3.82 -13.03
N LEU A 44 -20.86 2.66 -13.48
CA LEU A 44 -21.09 1.50 -12.64
C LEU A 44 -19.77 0.98 -12.02
N LEU A 45 -18.72 0.84 -12.82
CA LEU A 45 -17.40 0.45 -12.30
C LEU A 45 -16.89 1.44 -11.26
N ALA A 46 -16.95 2.75 -11.54
CA ALA A 46 -16.50 3.78 -10.62
C ALA A 46 -17.32 3.83 -9.31
N THR A 47 -18.62 3.53 -9.37
CA THR A 47 -19.51 3.56 -8.20
C THR A 47 -19.48 2.29 -7.37
N PHE A 48 -19.30 1.11 -7.98
CA PHE A 48 -19.37 -0.18 -7.28
C PHE A 48 -18.01 -0.82 -7.01
N VAL A 49 -16.97 -0.55 -7.81
CA VAL A 49 -15.62 -1.08 -7.60
C VAL A 49 -14.74 -0.04 -6.90
N GLY A 50 -15.00 1.26 -7.12
CA GLY A 50 -14.19 2.35 -6.59
C GLY A 50 -12.83 2.47 -7.29
N VAL A 51 -12.06 3.49 -6.90
CA VAL A 51 -10.66 3.71 -7.31
C VAL A 51 -9.84 3.76 -6.03
N ALA A 52 -8.66 3.14 -6.01
CA ALA A 52 -7.75 3.23 -4.86
C ALA A 52 -7.45 4.70 -4.54
N GLY A 53 -7.74 5.11 -3.30
CA GLY A 53 -7.46 6.46 -2.85
C GLY A 53 -5.97 6.64 -2.62
N GLU A 54 -5.33 7.53 -3.37
CA GLU A 54 -4.03 8.06 -2.97
C GLU A 54 -4.26 9.33 -2.13
N PRO A 55 -3.40 9.61 -1.13
CA PRO A 55 -3.46 10.86 -0.38
C PRO A 55 -3.44 12.04 -1.35
N LYS A 56 -4.16 13.10 -0.99
CA LYS A 56 -4.22 14.31 -1.81
C LYS A 56 -2.81 14.84 -2.04
N ALA A 57 -2.44 15.03 -3.30
CA ALA A 57 -1.11 15.47 -3.69
C ALA A 57 -0.69 16.75 -2.93
N ASP A 58 0.34 16.63 -2.09
CA ASP A 58 0.97 17.73 -1.37
C ASP A 58 2.41 17.93 -1.89
N PRO A 59 2.72 19.07 -2.54
CA PRO A 59 4.06 19.34 -3.05
C PRO A 59 5.14 19.54 -1.96
N SER A 60 4.76 19.55 -0.69
CA SER A 60 5.68 19.65 0.46
C SER A 60 5.97 18.32 1.15
N ASP A 61 5.34 17.21 0.74
CA ASP A 61 5.69 15.88 1.22
C ASP A 61 6.89 15.33 0.42
N THR A 62 8.07 15.37 1.04
CA THR A 62 9.32 14.83 0.48
C THR A 62 9.52 13.34 0.76
N SER A 63 8.60 12.72 1.51
CA SER A 63 8.63 11.30 1.87
C SER A 63 7.80 10.41 0.94
N TYR A 64 6.87 11.00 0.16
CA TYR A 64 6.16 10.31 -0.90
C TYR A 64 7.14 9.84 -1.99
N VAL A 65 7.11 8.55 -2.30
CA VAL A 65 7.88 7.98 -3.42
C VAL A 65 6.98 8.00 -4.65
N PRO A 66 7.11 8.98 -5.56
CA PRO A 66 6.22 9.11 -6.71
C PRO A 66 6.39 7.90 -7.63
N ARG A 67 5.41 7.00 -7.61
CA ARG A 67 5.27 5.96 -8.61
C ARG A 67 4.28 6.42 -9.69
N PRO A 68 4.53 6.06 -10.95
CA PRO A 68 3.60 6.38 -12.01
C PRO A 68 2.32 5.54 -11.89
N GLU A 69 1.22 6.15 -12.29
CA GLU A 69 -0.11 5.56 -12.41
C GLU A 69 -0.12 4.27 -13.25
N TRP A 70 -1.16 3.45 -13.07
CA TRP A 70 -1.27 2.10 -13.67
C TRP A 70 -1.07 2.08 -15.20
N TYR A 71 -1.50 3.12 -15.90
CA TYR A 71 -1.36 3.25 -17.36
C TYR A 71 0.07 3.60 -17.82
N PHE A 72 0.97 3.93 -16.90
CA PHE A 72 2.39 4.19 -17.15
C PHE A 72 3.32 3.15 -16.52
N LEU A 73 2.79 2.14 -15.82
CA LEU A 73 3.61 1.09 -15.20
C LEU A 73 4.43 0.29 -16.22
N PHE A 74 3.89 0.01 -17.41
CA PHE A 74 4.66 -0.63 -18.47
C PHE A 74 5.88 0.20 -18.89
N LEU A 75 5.70 1.53 -18.98
CA LEU A 75 6.75 2.45 -19.40
C LEU A 75 7.81 2.60 -18.29
N PHE A 76 7.37 2.67 -17.03
CA PHE A 76 8.24 2.64 -15.87
C PHE A 76 9.12 1.40 -15.86
N LYS A 77 8.52 0.22 -16.05
CA LYS A 77 9.26 -1.03 -16.10
C LYS A 77 10.19 -1.10 -17.31
N PHE A 78 9.73 -0.66 -18.47
CA PHE A 78 10.55 -0.55 -19.68
C PHE A 78 11.80 0.32 -19.44
N LEU A 79 11.64 1.49 -18.83
CA LEU A 79 12.74 2.40 -18.48
C LEU A 79 13.70 1.76 -17.48
N ALA A 80 13.18 1.05 -16.47
CA ALA A 80 14.00 0.33 -15.50
C ALA A 80 14.84 -0.77 -16.16
N LEU A 81 14.29 -1.50 -17.13
CA LEU A 81 15.03 -2.51 -17.91
C LEU A 81 16.02 -1.86 -18.89
N TYR A 82 15.63 -0.76 -19.53
CA TYR A 82 16.51 0.00 -20.43
C TYR A 82 17.74 0.54 -19.70
N GLY A 83 17.57 1.03 -18.47
CA GLY A 83 18.67 1.52 -17.62
C GLY A 83 19.76 0.48 -17.34
N GLN A 84 19.44 -0.81 -17.45
CA GLN A 84 20.41 -1.91 -17.27
C GLN A 84 21.32 -2.13 -18.49
N ILE A 85 20.97 -1.57 -19.65
CA ILE A 85 21.77 -1.75 -20.87
C ILE A 85 23.07 -0.95 -20.75
N PRO A 86 24.26 -1.59 -20.87
CA PRO A 86 25.53 -0.90 -20.78
C PRO A 86 25.62 0.26 -21.78
N VAL A 87 26.12 1.41 -21.32
CA VAL A 87 26.36 2.64 -22.11
C VAL A 87 25.07 3.36 -22.54
N ILE A 88 24.15 2.68 -23.22
CA ILE A 88 22.92 3.26 -23.78
C ILE A 88 21.89 3.56 -22.69
N GLY A 89 21.81 2.71 -21.66
CA GLY A 89 20.86 2.85 -20.55
C GLY A 89 21.03 4.12 -19.71
N LYS A 90 22.21 4.76 -19.76
CA LYS A 90 22.48 6.04 -19.08
C LYS A 90 21.81 7.25 -19.75
N ILE A 91 21.26 7.06 -20.94
CA ILE A 91 20.67 8.12 -21.76
C ILE A 91 19.15 7.94 -21.77
N GLU A 92 18.51 8.36 -20.69
CA GLU A 92 17.08 8.10 -20.44
C GLU A 92 16.15 8.76 -21.48
N TRP A 93 16.50 9.94 -21.99
CA TRP A 93 15.65 10.67 -22.96
C TRP A 93 15.44 9.88 -24.27
N LEU A 94 16.37 8.99 -24.64
CA LEU A 94 16.19 8.10 -25.79
C LEU A 94 15.03 7.13 -25.57
N ALA A 95 14.98 6.49 -24.40
CA ALA A 95 13.88 5.58 -24.07
C ALA A 95 12.57 6.34 -23.82
N ALA A 96 12.62 7.46 -23.10
CA ALA A 96 11.42 8.19 -22.67
C ALA A 96 10.77 9.02 -23.79
N VAL A 97 11.54 9.60 -24.72
CA VAL A 97 11.02 10.52 -25.75
C VAL A 97 11.10 9.90 -27.14
N LEU A 98 12.25 9.35 -27.52
CA LEU A 98 12.46 8.86 -28.89
C LEU A 98 11.61 7.61 -29.18
N VAL A 99 11.53 6.65 -28.26
CA VAL A 99 10.76 5.40 -28.48
C VAL A 99 9.26 5.68 -28.66
N PRO A 100 8.56 6.43 -27.77
CA PRO A 100 7.16 6.79 -28.00
C PRO A 100 6.96 7.62 -29.28
N SER A 101 7.88 8.55 -29.58
CA SER A 101 7.82 9.35 -30.81
C SER A 101 7.93 8.50 -32.06
N ILE A 102 8.80 7.48 -32.06
CA ILE A 102 8.89 6.50 -33.15
C ILE A 102 7.60 5.69 -33.24
N GLY A 103 7.03 5.23 -32.11
CA GLY A 103 5.74 4.51 -32.10
C GLY A 103 4.61 5.33 -32.71
N ILE A 104 4.45 6.58 -32.30
CA ILE A 104 3.47 7.53 -32.86
C ILE A 104 3.75 7.76 -34.35
N GLY A 105 5.01 7.97 -34.71
CA GLY A 105 5.43 8.13 -36.11
C GLY A 105 5.07 6.90 -36.96
N LEU A 106 5.32 5.70 -36.47
CA LEU A 106 4.97 4.46 -37.16
C LEU A 106 3.47 4.30 -37.35
N ILE A 107 2.65 4.67 -36.34
CA ILE A 107 1.19 4.66 -36.45
C ILE A 107 0.70 5.72 -37.46
N LEU A 108 1.25 6.93 -37.39
CA LEU A 108 0.91 8.04 -38.30
C LEU A 108 1.26 7.70 -39.75
N PHE A 109 2.42 7.09 -39.97
CA PHE A 109 2.88 6.66 -41.30
C PHE A 109 2.40 5.25 -41.66
N LEU A 110 1.63 4.57 -40.81
CA LEU A 110 1.11 3.23 -41.07
C LEU A 110 0.33 3.14 -42.40
N PRO A 111 -0.54 4.10 -42.77
CA PRO A 111 -1.25 4.05 -44.05
C PRO A 111 -0.32 4.13 -45.28
N LEU A 112 0.87 4.69 -45.12
CA LEU A 112 1.88 4.81 -46.18
C LEU A 112 2.80 3.59 -46.23
N LEU A 113 3.06 2.98 -45.08
CA LEU A 113 3.90 1.79 -44.92
C LEU A 113 3.14 0.51 -45.29
N ASP A 114 1.88 0.37 -44.88
CA ASP A 114 1.01 -0.76 -45.21
C ASP A 114 0.21 -0.52 -46.49
N LYS A 115 0.81 -0.86 -47.63
CA LYS A 115 0.17 -0.77 -48.96
C LYS A 115 -0.59 -2.04 -49.36
N ASN A 116 -1.01 -2.86 -48.41
CA ASN A 116 -1.67 -4.12 -48.70
C ASN A 116 -3.03 -3.89 -49.39
N PRO A 117 -3.29 -4.47 -50.59
CA PRO A 117 -4.55 -4.32 -51.30
C PRO A 117 -5.75 -5.01 -50.60
N ASP A 118 -5.49 -5.89 -49.64
CA ASP A 118 -6.54 -6.59 -48.91
C ASP A 118 -7.26 -5.68 -47.89
N ARG A 119 -8.60 -5.67 -47.98
CA ARG A 119 -9.48 -4.90 -47.09
C ARG A 119 -9.85 -5.63 -45.79
N HIS A 120 -9.72 -6.96 -45.76
CA HIS A 120 -10.08 -7.76 -44.59
C HIS A 120 -8.94 -7.77 -43.57
N TYR A 121 -9.24 -7.46 -42.31
CA TYR A 121 -8.23 -7.26 -41.25
C TYR A 121 -7.33 -8.50 -41.06
N THR A 122 -7.89 -9.72 -41.09
CA THR A 122 -7.15 -10.97 -40.88
C THR A 122 -6.00 -11.20 -41.87
N LYS A 123 -6.05 -10.57 -43.04
CA LYS A 123 -4.98 -10.69 -44.05
C LYS A 123 -3.83 -9.71 -43.83
N ARG A 124 -3.95 -8.79 -42.87
CA ARG A 124 -2.91 -7.83 -42.49
C ARG A 124 -2.02 -8.40 -41.39
N THR A 125 -1.40 -9.55 -41.66
CA THR A 125 -0.66 -10.33 -40.65
C THR A 125 0.51 -9.58 -40.05
N MET A 126 1.17 -8.69 -40.80
CA MET A 126 2.27 -7.87 -40.27
C MET A 126 1.77 -6.85 -39.23
N SER A 127 0.80 -6.01 -39.58
CA SER A 127 0.25 -5.00 -38.68
C SER A 127 -0.42 -5.61 -37.46
N LEU A 128 -1.19 -6.69 -37.65
CA LEU A 128 -1.79 -7.44 -36.54
C LEU A 128 -0.71 -8.09 -35.67
N GLY A 129 0.34 -8.65 -36.26
CA GLY A 129 1.43 -9.30 -35.53
C GLY A 129 2.22 -8.32 -34.66
N VAL A 130 2.60 -7.17 -35.22
CA VAL A 130 3.30 -6.10 -34.49
C VAL A 130 2.43 -5.54 -33.36
N MET A 131 1.16 -5.24 -33.65
CA MET A 131 0.23 -4.72 -32.63
C MET A 131 -0.01 -5.73 -31.51
N THR A 132 -0.12 -7.02 -31.84
CA THR A 132 -0.31 -8.08 -30.84
C THR A 132 0.90 -8.17 -29.91
N ILE A 133 2.12 -8.20 -30.45
CA ILE A 133 3.35 -8.23 -29.64
C ILE A 133 3.43 -7.00 -28.75
N LEU A 134 3.13 -5.80 -29.27
CA LEU A 134 3.17 -4.56 -28.52
C LEU A 134 2.16 -4.55 -27.36
N VAL A 135 0.92 -4.99 -27.59
CA VAL A 135 -0.09 -5.08 -26.52
C VAL A 135 0.29 -6.12 -25.47
N VAL A 136 0.78 -7.29 -25.90
CA VAL A 136 1.27 -8.35 -24.99
C VAL A 136 2.40 -7.81 -24.12
N ASP A 137 3.34 -7.07 -24.72
CA ASP A 137 4.47 -6.46 -24.02
C ASP A 137 4.01 -5.40 -22.99
N ILE A 138 3.08 -4.50 -23.37
CA ILE A 138 2.48 -3.53 -22.43
C ILE A 138 1.86 -4.24 -21.23
N VAL A 139 1.01 -5.24 -21.46
CA VAL A 139 0.31 -5.96 -20.38
C VAL A 139 1.33 -6.63 -19.46
N ILE A 140 2.31 -7.31 -20.02
CA ILE A 140 3.29 -8.08 -19.27
C ILE A 140 4.23 -7.18 -18.45
N LEU A 141 4.73 -6.09 -19.05
CA LEU A 141 5.56 -5.12 -18.35
C LEU A 141 4.81 -4.46 -17.19
N THR A 142 3.50 -4.19 -17.37
CA THR A 142 2.63 -3.73 -16.28
C THR A 142 2.54 -4.77 -15.15
N LEU A 143 2.37 -6.06 -15.47
CA LEU A 143 2.27 -7.11 -14.44
C LEU A 143 3.54 -7.30 -13.61
N ILE A 144 4.72 -7.05 -14.20
CA ILE A 144 6.02 -7.22 -13.52
C ILE A 144 6.62 -5.89 -13.03
N SER A 145 5.84 -4.79 -13.07
CA SER A 145 6.34 -3.45 -12.74
C SER A 145 6.88 -3.34 -11.31
N ASN A 146 6.26 -4.06 -10.38
CA ASN A 146 6.60 -4.03 -8.96
C ASN A 146 7.75 -4.95 -8.56
N ILE A 147 8.21 -5.80 -9.49
CA ILE A 147 9.29 -6.77 -9.21
C ILE A 147 10.63 -6.06 -9.38
N PRO A 148 11.58 -6.13 -8.43
CA PRO A 148 12.92 -5.57 -8.59
C PRO A 148 13.63 -6.12 -9.84
N THR A 149 14.35 -5.27 -10.56
CA THR A 149 15.13 -5.66 -11.75
C THR A 149 16.52 -6.20 -11.41
N VAL A 150 16.95 -6.05 -10.16
CA VAL A 150 18.21 -6.56 -9.60
C VAL A 150 17.91 -7.36 -8.34
N ALA A 151 18.55 -8.51 -8.21
CA ALA A 151 18.45 -9.36 -7.03
C ALA A 151 19.59 -9.03 -6.04
N PRO A 152 19.33 -9.07 -4.72
CA PRO A 152 20.38 -8.99 -3.70
C PRO A 152 21.48 -10.06 -3.89
N ASP A 153 22.70 -9.78 -3.42
CA ASP A 153 23.85 -10.68 -3.58
C ASP A 153 23.67 -12.02 -2.84
N ASP A 154 22.96 -12.01 -1.72
CA ASP A 154 22.59 -13.15 -0.88
C ASP A 154 21.31 -13.88 -1.34
N ALA A 155 20.62 -13.37 -2.37
CA ALA A 155 19.38 -13.95 -2.85
C ALA A 155 19.54 -15.36 -3.44
N THR A 156 18.48 -16.15 -3.35
CA THR A 156 18.42 -17.52 -3.90
C THR A 156 18.58 -17.53 -5.43
N LEU A 157 18.97 -18.69 -5.98
CA LEU A 157 19.13 -18.86 -7.43
C LEU A 157 17.84 -18.53 -8.20
N LEU A 158 16.66 -18.86 -7.64
CA LEU A 158 15.37 -18.60 -8.28
C LEU A 158 15.06 -17.09 -8.36
N ILE A 159 15.36 -16.33 -7.30
CA ILE A 159 15.20 -14.87 -7.28
C ILE A 159 16.18 -14.21 -8.26
N LYS A 160 17.43 -14.70 -8.32
CA LYS A 160 18.38 -14.23 -9.33
C LYS A 160 17.87 -14.53 -10.74
N LEU A 161 17.35 -15.73 -10.98
CA LEU A 161 16.79 -16.09 -12.29
C LEU A 161 15.62 -15.18 -12.68
N SER A 162 14.72 -14.86 -11.74
CA SER A 162 13.59 -13.96 -12.03
C SER A 162 14.05 -12.57 -12.46
N ALA A 163 15.06 -11.98 -11.81
CA ALA A 163 15.66 -10.71 -12.23
C ALA A 163 16.29 -10.81 -13.63
N TRP A 164 17.08 -11.85 -13.90
CA TRP A 164 17.77 -12.05 -15.18
C TRP A 164 16.83 -12.29 -16.36
N LEU A 165 15.64 -12.86 -16.14
CA LEU A 165 14.68 -13.13 -17.22
C LEU A 165 13.91 -11.87 -17.68
N GLN A 166 13.80 -10.83 -16.85
CA GLN A 166 12.98 -9.65 -17.14
C GLN A 166 13.41 -8.90 -18.42
N PRO A 167 14.71 -8.61 -18.68
CA PRO A 167 15.12 -7.95 -19.92
C PRO A 167 14.81 -8.78 -21.17
N TYR A 168 14.85 -10.12 -21.07
CA TYR A 168 14.55 -10.99 -22.20
C TYR A 168 13.06 -10.97 -22.53
N ALA A 169 12.21 -11.07 -21.51
CA ALA A 169 10.77 -11.02 -21.66
C ALA A 169 10.30 -9.65 -22.19
N GLY A 170 10.80 -8.55 -21.61
CA GLY A 170 10.29 -7.20 -21.87
C GLY A 170 11.01 -6.37 -22.95
N LEU A 171 12.16 -6.82 -23.47
CA LEU A 171 12.91 -6.06 -24.49
C LEU A 171 13.40 -6.95 -25.64
N VAL A 172 14.12 -8.01 -25.33
CA VAL A 172 14.82 -8.81 -26.36
C VAL A 172 13.84 -9.57 -27.24
N ILE A 173 12.92 -10.34 -26.66
CA ILE A 173 11.98 -11.17 -27.42
C ILE A 173 10.99 -10.30 -28.22
N PRO A 174 10.32 -9.29 -27.64
CA PRO A 174 9.44 -8.39 -28.38
C PRO A 174 10.18 -7.66 -29.51
N GLY A 175 11.37 -7.13 -29.22
CA GLY A 175 12.19 -6.39 -30.19
C GLY A 175 12.65 -7.27 -31.36
N VAL A 176 13.14 -8.48 -31.09
CA VAL A 176 13.57 -9.42 -32.13
C VAL A 176 12.38 -9.90 -32.96
N ALA A 177 11.25 -10.22 -32.33
CA ALA A 177 10.05 -10.66 -33.04
C ALA A 177 9.51 -9.56 -33.96
N MET A 178 9.44 -8.31 -33.47
CA MET A 178 9.01 -7.16 -34.27
C MET A 178 9.97 -6.89 -35.44
N ALA A 179 11.29 -6.91 -35.19
CA ALA A 179 12.29 -6.76 -36.24
C ALA A 179 12.19 -7.87 -37.31
N ALA A 180 11.95 -9.12 -36.89
CA ALA A 180 11.76 -10.24 -37.80
C ALA A 180 10.50 -10.09 -38.67
N LEU A 181 9.38 -9.66 -38.09
CA LEU A 181 8.14 -9.40 -38.83
C LEU A 181 8.32 -8.29 -39.87
N ILE A 182 8.99 -7.20 -39.50
CA ILE A 182 9.29 -6.09 -40.40
C ILE A 182 10.25 -6.57 -41.50
N ALA A 183 11.31 -7.29 -41.15
CA ALA A 183 12.27 -7.80 -42.13
C ALA A 183 11.62 -8.74 -43.15
N LEU A 184 10.76 -9.65 -42.70
CA LEU A 184 10.01 -10.55 -43.58
C LEU A 184 9.06 -9.77 -44.51
N ALA A 185 8.41 -8.73 -44.00
CA ALA A 185 7.50 -7.91 -44.81
C ALA A 185 8.21 -7.13 -45.92
N TYR A 186 9.40 -6.59 -45.66
CA TYR A 186 10.12 -5.74 -46.63
C TYR A 186 11.09 -6.51 -47.53
N PHE A 187 11.85 -7.47 -46.98
CA PHE A 187 12.90 -8.17 -47.70
C PHE A 187 12.45 -9.53 -48.26
N ALA A 188 11.45 -10.17 -47.65
CA ALA A 188 10.97 -11.48 -48.05
C ALA A 188 9.50 -11.44 -48.51
N LYS A 189 9.21 -10.64 -49.55
CA LYS A 189 7.84 -10.42 -50.07
C LYS A 189 7.06 -11.68 -50.47
N ASN A 190 7.73 -12.83 -50.59
CA ASN A 190 7.11 -14.12 -50.92
C ASN A 190 6.85 -15.02 -49.69
N THR A 191 7.07 -14.50 -48.48
CA THR A 191 6.83 -15.23 -47.23
C THR A 191 5.33 -15.47 -47.02
N SER A 192 4.98 -16.68 -46.58
CA SER A 192 3.59 -17.02 -46.29
C SER A 192 3.10 -16.34 -45.00
N TRP A 193 1.82 -15.97 -45.00
CA TRP A 193 1.16 -15.35 -43.84
C TRP A 193 1.25 -16.22 -42.56
N GLN A 194 1.33 -17.54 -42.74
CA GLN A 194 1.47 -18.51 -41.65
C GLN A 194 2.77 -18.34 -40.88
N VAL A 195 3.89 -18.06 -41.56
CA VAL A 195 5.19 -17.87 -40.89
C VAL A 195 5.15 -16.64 -39.98
N MET A 196 4.56 -15.54 -40.46
CA MET A 196 4.38 -14.33 -39.65
C MET A 196 3.48 -14.61 -38.45
N ALA A 197 2.36 -15.31 -38.65
CA ALA A 197 1.45 -15.68 -37.57
C ALA A 197 2.12 -16.60 -36.53
N TRP A 198 2.95 -17.56 -36.97
CA TRP A 198 3.74 -18.41 -36.07
C TRP A 198 4.77 -17.62 -35.26
N ILE A 199 5.48 -16.67 -35.88
CA ILE A 199 6.42 -15.80 -35.17
C ILE A 199 5.70 -15.01 -34.08
N THR A 200 4.56 -14.37 -34.42
CA THR A 200 3.74 -13.64 -33.45
C THR A 200 3.23 -14.55 -32.33
N GLY A 201 2.68 -15.71 -32.67
CA GLY A 201 2.13 -16.64 -31.67
C GLY A 201 3.19 -17.20 -30.73
N ILE A 202 4.30 -17.70 -31.26
CA ILE A 202 5.39 -18.29 -30.47
C ILE A 202 6.05 -17.23 -29.59
N SER A 203 6.34 -16.04 -30.14
CA SER A 203 6.91 -14.95 -29.33
C SER A 203 5.96 -14.53 -28.20
N SER A 204 4.67 -14.34 -28.48
CA SER A 204 3.68 -13.96 -27.46
C SER A 204 3.58 -15.02 -26.35
N VAL A 205 3.50 -16.30 -26.71
CA VAL A 205 3.45 -17.41 -25.74
C VAL A 205 4.74 -17.48 -24.92
N LEU A 206 5.90 -17.27 -25.55
CA LEU A 206 7.18 -17.27 -24.86
C LEU A 206 7.29 -16.10 -23.87
N ILE A 207 6.88 -14.90 -24.26
CA ILE A 207 6.87 -13.73 -23.37
C ILE A 207 5.95 -14.04 -22.17
N ILE A 208 4.72 -14.51 -22.41
CA ILE A 208 3.77 -14.87 -21.34
C ILE A 208 4.36 -15.93 -20.41
N ALA A 209 4.95 -17.00 -20.94
CA ALA A 209 5.53 -18.07 -20.14
C ALA A 209 6.69 -17.58 -19.26
N LEU A 210 7.55 -16.70 -19.80
CA LEU A 210 8.62 -16.07 -19.03
C LEU A 210 8.07 -15.15 -17.95
N THR A 211 7.02 -14.39 -18.23
CA THR A 211 6.35 -13.54 -17.23
C THR A 211 5.79 -14.35 -16.07
N VAL A 212 5.11 -15.45 -16.36
CA VAL A 212 4.60 -16.36 -15.33
C VAL A 212 5.75 -16.91 -14.49
N ALA A 213 6.87 -17.30 -15.10
CA ALA A 213 8.05 -17.74 -14.37
C ALA A 213 8.68 -16.63 -13.51
N ILE A 214 8.77 -15.40 -14.04
CA ILE A 214 9.27 -14.22 -13.31
C ILE A 214 8.40 -13.99 -12.07
N MET A 215 7.07 -13.96 -12.22
CA MET A 215 6.15 -13.74 -11.11
C MET A 215 6.19 -14.87 -10.07
N ALA A 216 6.32 -16.13 -10.52
CA ALA A 216 6.40 -17.28 -9.63
C ALA A 216 7.70 -17.33 -8.79
N PHE A 217 8.79 -16.74 -9.29
CA PHE A 217 10.11 -16.73 -8.62
C PHE A 217 10.51 -15.36 -8.07
N ALA A 218 9.64 -14.36 -8.19
CA ALA A 218 9.87 -13.04 -7.63
C ALA A 218 9.87 -13.10 -6.09
N PRO A 219 10.67 -12.22 -5.43
CA PRO A 219 10.48 -12.02 -4.00
C PRO A 219 9.05 -11.56 -3.75
N LYS A 220 8.42 -12.04 -2.67
CA LYS A 220 7.13 -11.51 -2.25
C LYS A 220 7.33 -10.02 -1.97
N VAL A 221 6.65 -9.18 -2.74
CA VAL A 221 6.55 -7.77 -2.42
C VAL A 221 5.69 -7.73 -1.16
N GLU A 222 6.31 -7.47 -0.02
CA GLU A 222 5.57 -7.01 1.14
C GLU A 222 4.93 -5.69 0.70
N ALA A 223 3.67 -5.77 0.29
CA ALA A 223 2.85 -4.59 0.22
C ALA A 223 2.77 -4.10 1.66
N THR A 224 3.66 -3.17 2.01
CA THR A 224 3.37 -2.23 3.08
C THR A 224 2.20 -1.43 2.53
N GLU A 225 0.99 -1.98 2.67
CA GLU A 225 -0.22 -1.20 2.69
C GLU A 225 -0.01 -0.29 3.89
N THR A 226 0.63 0.85 3.67
CA THR A 226 0.35 2.01 4.49
C THR A 226 -1.15 2.18 4.35
N GLU A 227 -1.90 1.70 5.33
CA GLU A 227 -3.29 2.10 5.56
C GLU A 227 -3.23 3.61 5.79
N VAL A 228 -3.21 4.35 4.69
CA VAL A 228 -3.24 5.80 4.72
C VAL A 228 -4.62 6.11 5.24
N ALA A 229 -4.69 6.66 6.45
CA ALA A 229 -5.94 7.06 7.07
C ALA A 229 -6.73 7.99 6.14
N GLU A 230 -7.77 7.45 5.49
CA GLU A 230 -8.55 8.17 4.48
C GLU A 230 -9.66 8.99 5.11
N THR A 231 -10.25 8.51 6.21
CA THR A 231 -11.30 9.22 6.94
C THR A 231 -10.73 10.03 8.09
N LEU A 232 -11.44 11.08 8.50
CA LEU A 232 -11.08 11.87 9.68
C LEU A 232 -10.95 11.00 10.93
N VAL A 233 -11.81 9.99 11.09
CA VAL A 233 -11.77 9.07 12.23
C VAL A 233 -10.48 8.27 12.20
N ASP A 234 -10.12 7.71 11.05
CA ASP A 234 -8.87 6.96 10.89
C ASP A 234 -7.65 7.85 11.15
N GLN A 235 -7.70 9.12 10.73
CA GLN A 235 -6.60 10.08 10.93
C GLN A 235 -6.41 10.41 12.41
N ILE A 236 -7.52 10.56 13.15
CA ILE A 236 -7.49 10.74 14.60
C ILE A 236 -6.91 9.51 15.29
N VAL A 237 -7.34 8.29 14.92
CA VAL A 237 -6.86 7.04 15.51
C VAL A 237 -5.38 6.83 15.22
N ALA A 238 -4.96 6.99 13.97
CA ALA A 238 -3.55 6.90 13.56
C ALA A 238 -2.70 7.95 14.27
N GLY A 239 -3.20 9.19 14.35
CA GLY A 239 -2.55 10.29 15.06
C GLY A 239 -2.37 10.01 16.55
N GLN A 240 -3.39 9.44 17.19
CA GLN A 240 -3.33 9.06 18.59
C GLN A 240 -2.30 7.94 18.82
N ASP A 241 -2.17 6.97 17.90
CA ASP A 241 -1.19 5.87 18.01
C ASP A 241 0.23 6.42 17.94
N LEU A 242 0.48 7.30 16.97
CA LEU A 242 1.77 7.96 16.79
C LEU A 242 2.10 8.85 18.00
N TYR A 243 1.12 9.60 18.50
CA TYR A 243 1.27 10.41 19.72
C TYR A 243 1.65 9.54 20.93
N SER A 244 0.97 8.41 21.11
CA SER A 244 1.27 7.43 22.16
C SER A 244 2.71 6.95 22.12
N ILE A 245 3.24 6.65 20.94
CA ILE A 245 4.58 6.09 20.76
C ILE A 245 5.67 7.16 20.93
N HIS A 246 5.44 8.37 20.43
CA HIS A 246 6.50 9.38 20.26
C HIS A 246 6.41 10.55 21.24
N CYS A 247 5.24 10.84 21.82
CA CYS A 247 5.00 12.10 22.53
C CYS A 247 4.64 11.94 24.01
N VAL A 248 3.96 10.85 24.39
CA VAL A 248 3.45 10.64 25.76
C VAL A 248 4.53 10.68 26.83
N GLU A 249 5.73 10.20 26.52
CA GLU A 249 6.86 10.16 27.46
C GLU A 249 7.15 11.54 28.08
N CYS A 250 7.12 12.60 27.25
CA CYS A 250 7.40 13.96 27.68
C CYS A 250 6.12 14.81 27.90
N HIS A 251 5.05 14.54 27.17
CA HIS A 251 3.84 15.39 27.18
C HIS A 251 2.66 14.81 27.97
N GLY A 252 2.73 13.54 28.38
CA GLY A 252 1.61 12.83 28.99
C GLY A 252 0.57 12.36 27.97
N ASP A 253 -0.39 11.56 28.40
CA ASP A 253 -1.50 11.08 27.56
C ASP A 253 -2.50 12.19 27.19
N ASP A 254 -2.66 13.17 28.08
CA ASP A 254 -3.58 14.29 27.92
C ASP A 254 -2.90 15.61 27.51
N GLY A 255 -1.58 15.63 27.32
CA GLY A 255 -0.82 16.81 26.91
C GLY A 255 -0.67 17.89 28.00
N LYS A 256 -1.02 17.61 29.27
CA LYS A 256 -0.98 18.58 30.38
C LYS A 256 0.35 18.67 31.12
N VAL A 257 1.35 17.85 30.77
CA VAL A 257 2.62 17.81 31.51
C VAL A 257 3.28 19.19 31.53
N THR A 258 3.64 19.63 32.73
CA THR A 258 4.34 20.90 32.98
C THR A 258 5.79 20.72 33.41
N VAL A 259 6.14 19.55 33.94
CA VAL A 259 7.49 19.17 34.37
C VAL A 259 7.77 17.75 33.88
N ILE A 260 8.88 17.56 33.17
CA ILE A 260 9.27 16.25 32.68
C ILE A 260 9.92 15.46 33.82
N GLU A 261 9.40 14.27 34.07
CA GLU A 261 9.89 13.30 35.06
C GLU A 261 10.04 11.92 34.42
N GLY A 262 11.11 11.20 34.76
CA GLY A 262 11.43 9.86 34.27
C GLY A 262 12.10 9.83 32.89
N VAL A 263 12.67 10.94 32.42
CA VAL A 263 13.34 11.02 31.10
C VAL A 263 14.80 11.41 31.25
N GLU A 264 15.70 10.51 30.85
CA GLU A 264 17.14 10.71 30.93
C GLU A 264 17.55 12.00 30.18
N GLY A 265 18.19 12.92 30.89
CA GLY A 265 18.66 14.19 30.34
C GLY A 265 17.63 15.34 30.31
N LEU A 266 16.36 15.10 30.67
CA LEU A 266 15.31 16.12 30.75
C LEU A 266 14.59 16.17 32.11
N GLU A 267 15.10 15.45 33.11
CA GLU A 267 14.52 15.40 34.46
C GLU A 267 14.37 16.79 35.09
N GLY A 268 13.15 17.10 35.57
CA GLY A 268 12.83 18.37 36.21
C GLY A 268 12.70 19.55 35.25
N LYS A 269 12.73 19.34 33.93
CA LYS A 269 12.61 20.42 32.96
C LYS A 269 11.17 20.91 32.86
N GLU A 270 10.97 22.21 33.04
CA GLU A 270 9.68 22.85 32.85
C GLU A 270 9.34 22.95 31.36
N VAL A 271 8.14 22.51 31.01
CA VAL A 271 7.59 22.57 29.65
C VAL A 271 6.20 23.18 29.66
N SER A 272 5.82 23.84 28.56
CA SER A 272 4.47 24.38 28.42
C SER A 272 3.50 23.23 28.07
N PRO A 273 2.34 23.13 28.74
CA PRO A 273 1.34 22.12 28.41
C PRO A 273 0.82 22.35 26.99
N ILE A 274 0.93 21.33 26.14
CA ILE A 274 0.64 21.42 24.71
C ILE A 274 -0.85 21.38 24.40
N ASN A 275 -1.66 20.89 25.34
CA ASN A 275 -3.12 20.94 25.24
C ASN A 275 -3.71 22.26 25.75
N SER A 276 -2.87 23.20 26.20
CA SER A 276 -3.33 24.49 26.70
C SER A 276 -3.97 25.32 25.61
N ARG A 277 -4.89 26.22 25.99
CA ARG A 277 -5.49 27.17 25.05
C ARG A 277 -4.43 28.04 24.38
N ASP A 278 -3.35 28.37 25.07
CA ASP A 278 -2.28 29.19 24.50
C ASP A 278 -1.63 28.49 23.29
N VAL A 279 -1.39 27.18 23.36
CA VAL A 279 -0.82 26.43 22.24
C VAL A 279 -1.87 26.17 21.17
N LEU A 280 -3.04 25.64 21.55
CA LEU A 280 -4.09 25.27 20.59
C LEU A 280 -4.65 26.51 19.86
N TYR A 281 -4.88 27.65 20.52
CA TYR A 281 -5.46 28.80 19.83
C TYR A 281 -4.48 29.60 18.98
N THR A 282 -3.18 29.63 19.33
CA THR A 282 -2.22 30.55 18.70
C THR A 282 -1.35 29.89 17.64
N VAL A 283 -1.08 28.59 17.77
CA VAL A 283 -0.28 27.85 16.79
C VAL A 283 -1.22 27.23 15.77
N ASN A 284 -1.04 27.52 14.48
CA ASN A 284 -1.81 26.89 13.41
C ASN A 284 -1.28 25.48 13.08
N ASP A 285 -2.08 24.68 12.37
CA ASP A 285 -1.78 23.25 12.14
C ASP A 285 -0.45 23.03 11.42
N ALA A 286 -0.18 23.82 10.38
CA ALA A 286 1.10 23.76 9.67
C ALA A 286 2.28 24.10 10.58
N SER A 287 2.12 25.08 11.47
CA SER A 287 3.17 25.45 12.43
C SER A 287 3.36 24.38 13.51
N MET A 288 2.30 23.70 13.93
CA MET A 288 2.42 22.54 14.83
C MET A 288 3.20 21.41 14.16
N ALA A 289 2.86 21.06 12.92
CA ALA A 289 3.56 20.03 12.16
C ALA A 289 5.05 20.37 11.98
N GLU A 290 5.39 21.63 11.67
CA GLU A 290 6.79 22.08 11.57
C GLU A 290 7.53 22.04 12.93
N ILE A 291 6.85 22.37 14.04
CA ILE A 291 7.42 22.22 15.38
C ILE A 291 7.73 20.76 15.68
N ILE A 292 6.87 19.81 15.26
CA ILE A 292 7.13 18.37 15.40
C ILE A 292 8.29 17.95 14.49
N ALA A 293 8.28 18.41 13.23
CA ALA A 293 9.27 18.04 12.23
C ALA A 293 10.69 18.45 12.65
N TYR A 294 10.87 19.74 12.98
CA TYR A 294 12.17 20.31 13.35
C TYR A 294 12.53 20.07 14.82
N GLY A 295 11.53 19.83 15.68
CA GLY A 295 11.70 19.81 17.12
C GLY A 295 11.96 21.21 17.70
N ARG A 296 12.30 21.24 18.99
CA ARG A 296 12.71 22.45 19.73
C ARG A 296 13.96 22.10 20.55
N PRO A 297 15.17 22.19 19.96
CA PRO A 297 16.41 21.78 20.61
C PRO A 297 16.64 22.45 21.97
N ASP A 298 16.37 23.75 22.09
CA ASP A 298 16.51 24.49 23.35
C ASP A 298 15.56 23.96 24.44
N SER A 299 14.38 23.48 24.03
CA SER A 299 13.37 22.87 24.90
C SER A 299 13.59 21.37 25.10
N GLY A 300 14.58 20.75 24.46
CA GLY A 300 14.86 19.30 24.57
C GLY A 300 13.95 18.42 23.72
N MET A 301 13.13 19.01 22.84
CA MET A 301 12.31 18.27 21.89
C MET A 301 13.16 17.97 20.64
N ASN A 302 13.44 16.69 20.41
CA ASN A 302 14.20 16.24 19.25
C ASN A 302 13.42 16.47 17.94
N PRO A 303 14.11 16.57 16.79
CA PRO A 303 13.46 16.58 15.49
C PRO A 303 12.82 15.21 15.20
N PHE A 304 11.52 15.20 14.92
CA PHE A 304 10.80 13.98 14.54
C PHE A 304 10.60 13.82 13.04
N GLY A 305 10.77 14.86 12.22
CA GLY A 305 10.53 14.75 10.78
C GLY A 305 11.60 13.93 10.06
N LYS A 306 11.20 13.07 9.11
CA LYS A 306 12.10 12.24 8.27
C LYS A 306 13.24 13.01 7.62
N MET A 307 13.02 14.29 7.32
CA MET A 307 14.04 15.19 6.76
C MET A 307 15.24 15.42 7.70
N TYR A 308 15.01 15.40 9.00
CA TYR A 308 16.01 15.69 10.03
C TYR A 308 16.41 14.45 10.84
N ASN A 309 15.53 13.45 10.90
CA ASN A 309 15.75 12.16 11.54
C ASN A 309 15.30 11.03 10.58
N PRO A 310 16.22 10.24 9.99
CA PRO A 310 15.87 9.21 9.01
C PRO A 310 14.85 8.17 9.51
N GLU A 311 14.81 7.90 10.82
CA GLU A 311 13.87 6.98 11.47
C GLU A 311 12.62 7.70 12.02
N GLY A 312 12.46 8.97 11.66
CA GLY A 312 11.37 9.83 12.11
C GLY A 312 10.05 9.62 11.35
N LEU A 313 9.12 10.54 11.60
CA LEU A 313 7.77 10.62 11.05
C LEU A 313 7.77 11.32 9.68
N SER A 314 6.95 10.81 8.77
CA SER A 314 6.55 11.50 7.54
C SER A 314 5.63 12.69 7.86
N LYS A 315 5.43 13.56 6.87
CA LYS A 315 4.54 14.72 7.05
C LYS A 315 3.10 14.30 7.35
N SER A 316 2.56 13.32 6.63
CA SER A 316 1.20 12.82 6.88
C SER A 316 1.04 12.22 8.28
N GLU A 317 2.06 11.52 8.79
CA GLU A 317 2.08 11.02 10.16
C GLU A 317 2.05 12.16 11.19
N MET A 318 2.81 13.23 10.97
CA MET A 318 2.78 14.43 11.82
C MET A 318 1.45 15.17 11.74
N ASP A 319 0.87 15.29 10.55
CA ASP A 319 -0.45 15.90 10.36
C ASP A 319 -1.54 15.10 11.09
N ASN A 320 -1.47 13.76 11.08
CA ASN A 320 -2.37 12.92 11.86
C ASN A 320 -2.24 13.19 13.37
N ILE A 321 -1.01 13.34 13.90
CA ILE A 321 -0.80 13.74 15.31
C ILE A 321 -1.47 15.09 15.59
N VAL A 322 -1.30 16.08 14.71
CA VAL A 322 -1.93 17.40 14.87
C VAL A 322 -3.45 17.29 14.84
N ILE A 323 -4.01 16.51 13.91
CA ILE A 323 -5.46 16.23 13.83
C ILE A 323 -5.94 15.60 15.14
N PHE A 324 -5.25 14.60 15.66
CA PHE A 324 -5.58 14.01 16.96
C PHE A 324 -5.58 15.07 18.07
N MET A 325 -4.54 15.90 18.19
CA MET A 325 -4.46 16.96 19.21
C MET A 325 -5.62 17.95 19.09
N ARG A 326 -6.00 18.34 17.86
CA ARG A 326 -7.14 19.23 17.60
C ARG A 326 -8.45 18.63 18.04
N TYR A 327 -8.81 17.47 17.51
CA TYR A 327 -10.12 16.88 17.77
C TYR A 327 -10.26 16.32 19.18
N THR A 328 -9.16 16.15 19.92
CA THR A 328 -9.20 15.65 21.30
C THR A 328 -9.18 16.77 22.34
N TRP A 329 -8.43 17.85 22.12
CA TRP A 329 -8.19 18.86 23.17
C TRP A 329 -8.67 20.27 22.81
N ASP A 330 -8.91 20.58 21.53
CA ASP A 330 -9.33 21.90 21.09
C ASP A 330 -10.86 22.00 21.08
N ASP A 331 -11.41 22.83 21.98
CA ASP A 331 -12.84 23.01 22.17
C ASP A 331 -13.56 23.68 20.98
N ARG A 332 -12.83 24.10 19.95
CA ARG A 332 -13.41 24.55 18.68
C ARG A 332 -13.82 23.42 17.75
N PHE A 333 -13.33 22.20 17.98
CA PHE A 333 -13.59 21.05 17.12
C PHE A 333 -14.57 20.10 17.81
N GLU A 334 -15.57 19.64 17.05
CA GLU A 334 -16.47 18.58 17.51
C GLU A 334 -15.87 17.23 17.10
N ALA A 335 -15.46 16.44 18.09
CA ALA A 335 -14.92 15.11 17.86
C ALA A 335 -16.00 14.21 17.22
N PRO A 336 -15.71 13.52 16.10
CA PRO A 336 -16.59 12.47 15.60
C PRO A 336 -16.67 11.33 16.62
N GLN A 337 -17.65 10.43 16.48
CA GLN A 337 -17.64 9.21 17.28
C GLN A 337 -16.45 8.35 16.87
N ILE A 338 -15.45 8.26 17.76
CA ILE A 338 -14.28 7.41 17.56
C ILE A 338 -14.66 6.01 18.02
N PRO A 339 -14.48 4.97 17.18
CA PRO A 339 -14.73 3.59 17.58
C PRO A 339 -13.84 3.22 18.78
N GLU A 340 -14.30 2.26 19.58
CA GLU A 340 -13.48 1.72 20.67
C GLU A 340 -12.20 1.10 20.12
N LEU A 341 -11.13 1.10 20.94
CA LEU A 341 -9.80 0.65 20.54
C LEU A 341 -9.76 -0.80 20.03
N PHE A 342 -10.70 -1.62 20.48
CA PHE A 342 -10.89 -3.00 20.08
C PHE A 342 -12.40 -3.32 20.12
N PRO A 343 -12.86 -4.35 19.39
CA PRO A 343 -14.25 -4.78 19.44
C PRO A 343 -14.67 -5.18 20.87
N PRO A 344 -15.89 -4.82 21.31
CA PRO A 344 -16.37 -5.22 22.62
C PRO A 344 -16.53 -6.74 22.68
N LEU A 345 -16.03 -7.36 23.75
CA LEU A 345 -16.11 -8.80 23.99
C LEU A 345 -17.50 -9.19 24.50
N ALA A 346 -18.06 -10.26 23.94
CA ALA A 346 -19.25 -10.91 24.48
C ALA A 346 -18.93 -11.68 25.78
N ASP A 347 -19.98 -12.06 26.51
CA ASP A 347 -19.82 -12.90 27.71
C ASP A 347 -19.21 -14.25 27.35
N GLY A 348 -18.12 -14.61 28.03
CA GLY A 348 -17.36 -15.84 27.78
C GLY A 348 -16.45 -15.79 26.55
N GLU A 349 -16.45 -14.70 25.78
CA GLU A 349 -15.57 -14.53 24.61
C GLU A 349 -14.11 -14.44 25.04
N VAL A 350 -13.28 -15.24 24.37
CA VAL A 350 -11.84 -15.25 24.57
C VAL A 350 -11.22 -14.24 23.61
N PRO A 351 -10.52 -13.20 24.09
CA PRO A 351 -9.80 -12.28 23.23
C PRO A 351 -8.57 -12.93 22.60
N SER A 352 -8.21 -12.50 21.39
CA SER A 352 -6.96 -12.84 20.70
C SER A 352 -5.94 -11.71 20.74
N TYR A 353 -4.67 -12.05 20.54
CA TYR A 353 -3.61 -11.05 20.48
C TYR A 353 -3.78 -10.08 19.31
N ASP A 354 -3.96 -10.60 18.10
CA ASP A 354 -4.04 -9.83 16.85
C ASP A 354 -5.16 -8.77 16.85
N VAL A 355 -6.34 -9.11 17.38
CA VAL A 355 -7.52 -8.25 17.35
C VAL A 355 -7.63 -7.36 18.60
N HIS A 356 -7.30 -7.89 19.78
CA HIS A 356 -7.64 -7.23 21.04
C HIS A 356 -6.42 -6.68 21.78
N ILE A 357 -5.34 -7.45 21.91
CA ILE A 357 -4.18 -7.07 22.73
C ILE A 357 -3.22 -6.17 21.97
N ALA A 358 -2.92 -6.47 20.70
CA ALA A 358 -1.97 -5.71 19.91
C ALA A 358 -2.31 -4.21 19.81
N PRO A 359 -3.57 -3.79 19.59
CA PRO A 359 -3.93 -2.36 19.63
C PRO A 359 -3.69 -1.70 20.99
N ILE A 360 -3.96 -2.42 22.08
CA ILE A 360 -3.75 -1.93 23.45
C ILE A 360 -2.26 -1.75 23.73
N VAL A 361 -1.46 -2.78 23.42
CA VAL A 361 0.00 -2.78 23.61
C VAL A 361 0.63 -1.64 22.80
N LYS A 362 0.21 -1.47 21.55
CA LYS A 362 0.66 -0.35 20.70
C LYS A 362 0.33 1.02 21.29
N ARG A 363 -0.89 1.17 21.83
CA ARG A 363 -1.39 2.43 22.40
C ARG A 363 -0.75 2.80 23.75
N TYR A 364 -0.50 1.84 24.61
CA TYR A 364 -0.19 2.11 26.02
C TYR A 364 1.17 1.59 26.49
N CYS A 365 1.76 0.61 25.81
CA CYS A 365 2.90 -0.13 26.35
C CYS A 365 4.21 0.11 25.58
N ILE A 366 4.17 0.11 24.24
CA ILE A 366 5.39 0.09 23.39
C ILE A 366 6.31 1.31 23.59
N SER A 367 5.76 2.48 23.96
CA SER A 367 6.56 3.70 24.15
C SER A 367 7.68 3.51 25.18
N CYS A 368 7.40 2.75 26.24
CA CYS A 368 8.33 2.39 27.30
C CYS A 368 8.89 0.96 27.16
N HIS A 369 8.08 -0.01 26.70
CA HIS A 369 8.47 -1.42 26.57
C HIS A 369 9.09 -1.75 25.19
N ARG A 370 10.22 -1.09 24.89
CA ARG A 370 11.02 -1.30 23.67
C ARG A 370 12.52 -1.27 23.96
N ALA A 371 13.33 -1.71 23.01
CA ALA A 371 14.77 -1.77 23.18
C ALA A 371 15.36 -0.38 23.47
N GLY A 372 16.34 -0.34 24.39
CA GLY A 372 17.03 0.90 24.78
C GLY A 372 16.30 1.78 25.80
N LYS A 373 15.22 1.28 26.42
CA LYS A 373 14.52 1.93 27.53
C LYS A 373 14.78 1.19 28.85
N ASP A 374 14.61 1.90 29.96
CA ASP A 374 14.67 1.32 31.30
C ASP A 374 13.34 0.63 31.62
N ASN A 375 13.26 -0.65 31.27
CA ASN A 375 12.02 -1.45 31.34
C ASN A 375 12.27 -2.90 31.78
N ASN A 376 13.36 -3.14 32.54
CA ASN A 376 13.80 -4.48 32.96
C ASN A 376 13.94 -5.46 31.79
N ASN A 377 14.41 -4.97 30.64
CA ASN A 377 14.54 -5.70 29.37
C ASN A 377 13.24 -6.35 28.87
N TYR A 378 12.08 -5.89 29.34
CA TYR A 378 10.77 -6.42 28.97
C TYR A 378 10.22 -5.68 27.76
N LEU A 379 10.26 -6.35 26.61
CA LEU A 379 9.89 -5.80 25.30
C LEU A 379 8.48 -6.25 24.92
N MET A 380 7.71 -5.33 24.36
CA MET A 380 6.33 -5.59 23.95
C MET A 380 6.07 -5.24 22.47
N THR A 381 7.10 -5.24 21.61
CA THR A 381 6.92 -4.83 20.21
C THR A 381 6.31 -5.92 19.34
N THR A 382 6.42 -7.18 19.76
CA THR A 382 5.82 -8.34 19.11
C THR A 382 5.20 -9.30 20.12
N TYR A 383 4.30 -10.18 19.67
CA TYR A 383 3.72 -11.23 20.50
C TYR A 383 4.79 -12.11 21.15
N GLU A 384 5.82 -12.50 20.39
CA GLU A 384 6.89 -13.36 20.90
C GLU A 384 7.69 -12.66 21.98
N GLU A 385 8.01 -11.37 21.78
CA GLU A 385 8.75 -10.59 22.78
C GLU A 385 8.00 -10.46 24.10
N ILE A 386 6.69 -10.23 24.05
CA ILE A 386 5.82 -10.13 25.25
C ILE A 386 5.92 -11.40 26.11
N LEU A 387 6.13 -12.56 25.50
CA LEU A 387 6.16 -13.84 26.20
C LEU A 387 7.57 -14.30 26.60
N THR A 388 8.61 -13.78 25.94
CA THR A 388 9.96 -14.37 26.02
C THR A 388 11.04 -13.43 26.50
N THR A 389 10.72 -12.15 26.70
CA THR A 389 11.69 -11.13 27.14
C THR A 389 11.44 -10.68 28.57
N GLY A 390 12.36 -9.88 29.11
CA GLY A 390 12.31 -9.35 30.47
C GLY A 390 13.17 -10.13 31.46
N ASP A 391 13.72 -9.41 32.44
CA ASP A 391 14.54 -9.97 33.51
C ASP A 391 13.73 -10.92 34.42
N ASN A 392 12.41 -10.77 34.43
CA ASN A 392 11.45 -11.58 35.17
C ASN A 392 10.55 -12.43 34.24
N VAL A 393 11.08 -12.88 33.08
CA VAL A 393 10.30 -13.58 32.03
C VAL A 393 9.40 -14.70 32.58
N ASP A 394 9.88 -15.49 33.55
CA ASP A 394 9.13 -16.61 34.13
C ASP A 394 7.90 -16.18 34.96
N SER A 395 7.84 -14.90 35.36
CA SER A 395 6.77 -14.31 36.19
C SER A 395 5.97 -13.23 35.47
N ASN A 396 6.50 -12.67 34.38
CA ASN A 396 5.88 -11.55 33.66
C ASN A 396 4.48 -11.91 33.15
N ILE A 397 4.38 -13.05 32.45
CA ILE A 397 3.11 -13.59 31.99
C ILE A 397 3.12 -15.12 32.09
N ILE A 398 2.14 -15.65 32.83
CA ILE A 398 1.94 -17.08 33.04
C ILE A 398 0.52 -17.45 32.58
N ALA A 399 0.44 -18.36 31.61
CA ALA A 399 -0.83 -18.84 31.09
C ALA A 399 -1.72 -19.42 32.21
N GLY A 400 -2.94 -18.88 32.36
CA GLY A 400 -3.91 -19.35 33.35
C GLY A 400 -3.65 -18.86 34.78
N ASP A 401 -2.73 -17.92 35.01
CA ASP A 401 -2.41 -17.41 36.34
C ASP A 401 -2.66 -15.90 36.46
N GLU A 402 -3.59 -15.54 37.34
CA GLU A 402 -3.93 -14.15 37.68
C GLU A 402 -2.77 -13.42 38.37
N ASN A 403 -1.80 -14.16 38.91
CA ASN A 403 -0.62 -13.60 39.58
C ASN A 403 0.51 -13.26 38.61
N SER A 404 0.29 -13.34 37.30
CA SER A 404 1.22 -12.79 36.30
C SER A 404 1.56 -11.33 36.65
N TYR A 405 2.85 -10.96 36.66
CA TYR A 405 3.25 -9.60 37.05
C TYR A 405 2.56 -8.55 36.19
N LEU A 406 2.38 -8.80 34.87
CA LEU A 406 1.64 -7.90 34.00
C LEU A 406 0.22 -7.61 34.54
N LEU A 407 -0.52 -8.63 34.97
CA LEU A 407 -1.88 -8.45 35.50
C LEU A 407 -1.87 -7.68 36.83
N GLN A 408 -0.88 -7.91 37.68
CA GLN A 408 -0.76 -7.20 38.95
C GLN A 408 -0.49 -5.71 38.72
N VAL A 409 0.53 -5.37 37.91
CA VAL A 409 0.96 -3.98 37.71
C VAL A 409 -0.07 -3.14 36.96
N ILE A 410 -0.84 -3.73 36.03
CA ILE A 410 -1.94 -3.02 35.35
C ILE A 410 -3.20 -2.85 36.20
N GLN A 411 -3.30 -3.62 37.29
CA GLN A 411 -4.34 -3.51 38.31
C GLN A 411 -3.88 -2.69 39.52
N GLU A 412 -2.87 -1.83 39.35
CA GLU A 412 -2.37 -0.93 40.39
C GLU A 412 -1.72 -1.65 41.60
N HIS A 413 -1.17 -2.85 41.39
CA HIS A 413 -0.39 -3.58 42.41
C HIS A 413 1.10 -3.57 42.07
N GLU A 414 1.91 -3.05 42.99
CA GLU A 414 3.38 -3.09 42.89
C GLU A 414 3.92 -4.50 43.16
N ILE A 415 5.01 -4.86 42.48
CA ILE A 415 5.74 -6.10 42.74
C ILE A 415 6.88 -5.80 43.71
N LEU A 416 6.93 -6.57 44.80
CA LEU A 416 7.93 -6.44 45.86
C LEU A 416 8.92 -7.61 45.83
N ASP A 417 10.16 -7.36 46.23
CA ASP A 417 11.15 -8.41 46.51
C ASP A 417 10.91 -9.11 47.87
N GLU A 418 11.76 -10.09 48.19
CA GLU A 418 11.71 -10.82 49.46
C GLU A 418 11.92 -9.93 50.71
N ASN A 419 12.48 -8.72 50.54
CA ASN A 419 12.74 -7.76 51.60
C ASN A 419 11.63 -6.70 51.71
N GLY A 420 10.65 -6.71 50.80
CA GLY A 420 9.58 -5.72 50.73
C GLY A 420 9.94 -4.44 49.98
N GLU A 421 11.04 -4.42 49.23
CA GLU A 421 11.41 -3.32 48.32
C GLU A 421 10.69 -3.47 46.97
N VAL A 422 10.23 -2.35 46.41
CA VAL A 422 9.53 -2.34 45.11
C VAL A 422 10.52 -2.65 44.00
N ILE A 423 10.30 -3.76 43.30
CA ILE A 423 11.07 -4.15 42.11
C ILE A 423 10.40 -3.74 40.81
N ILE A 424 9.07 -3.69 40.77
CA ILE A 424 8.30 -3.21 39.62
C ILE A 424 7.14 -2.37 40.16
N GLY A 425 7.08 -1.11 39.73
CA GLY A 425 5.99 -0.20 40.07
C GLY A 425 4.70 -0.49 39.28
N VAL A 426 3.65 0.29 39.58
CA VAL A 426 2.39 0.27 38.82
C VAL A 426 2.59 0.74 37.39
N MET A 427 1.87 0.12 36.45
CA MET A 427 1.92 0.44 35.02
C MET A 427 0.52 0.69 34.45
N PRO A 428 0.30 1.72 33.60
CA PRO A 428 1.23 2.79 33.26
C PRO A 428 1.59 3.68 34.48
N PRO A 429 2.80 4.27 34.53
CA PRO A 429 3.26 5.00 35.71
C PRO A 429 2.53 6.34 35.94
N LYS A 430 1.91 6.90 34.89
CA LYS A 430 1.30 8.25 34.89
C LYS A 430 -0.22 8.23 34.66
N SER A 431 -0.83 7.06 34.47
CA SER A 431 -2.27 6.94 34.20
C SER A 431 -2.80 5.54 34.57
N VAL A 432 -4.12 5.41 34.67
CA VAL A 432 -4.80 4.14 34.98
C VAL A 432 -5.48 3.61 33.72
N LEU A 433 -5.30 2.32 33.43
CA LEU A 433 -5.99 1.69 32.29
C LEU A 433 -7.49 1.59 32.56
N LYS A 434 -8.28 1.69 31.48
CA LYS A 434 -9.74 1.53 31.60
C LYS A 434 -10.07 0.10 32.03
N PRO A 435 -11.15 -0.12 32.82
CA PRO A 435 -11.52 -1.46 33.29
C PRO A 435 -11.72 -2.49 32.17
N ASN A 436 -12.24 -2.08 31.01
CA ASN A 436 -12.41 -2.97 29.86
C ASN A 436 -11.07 -3.41 29.24
N VAL A 437 -10.04 -2.56 29.29
CA VAL A 437 -8.68 -2.89 28.83
C VAL A 437 -8.07 -3.95 29.75
N VAL A 438 -8.22 -3.78 31.07
CA VAL A 438 -7.73 -4.72 32.07
C VAL A 438 -8.43 -6.08 31.96
N ASP A 439 -9.76 -6.08 31.78
CA ASP A 439 -10.55 -7.31 31.59
C ASP A 439 -10.10 -8.11 30.35
N VAL A 440 -9.77 -7.42 29.25
CA VAL A 440 -9.26 -8.08 28.04
C VAL A 440 -7.93 -8.78 28.30
N PHE A 441 -6.98 -8.12 28.98
CA PHE A 441 -5.71 -8.75 29.36
C PHE A 441 -5.92 -9.94 30.30
N LEU A 442 -6.80 -9.80 31.30
CA LEU A 442 -7.13 -10.87 32.23
C LEU A 442 -7.67 -12.08 31.48
N ARG A 443 -8.70 -11.92 30.65
CA ARG A 443 -9.28 -13.02 29.88
C ARG A 443 -8.28 -13.64 28.91
N TRP A 444 -7.44 -12.84 28.27
CA TRP A 444 -6.42 -13.33 27.34
C TRP A 444 -5.39 -14.23 28.05
N ILE A 445 -4.84 -13.77 29.18
CA ILE A 445 -3.84 -14.51 29.97
C ILE A 445 -4.47 -15.78 30.56
N MET A 446 -5.69 -15.66 31.10
CA MET A 446 -6.39 -16.80 31.72
C MET A 446 -6.76 -17.90 30.72
N ASN A 447 -6.87 -17.58 29.42
CA ASN A 447 -7.17 -18.54 28.37
C ASN A 447 -5.94 -18.95 27.54
N GLY A 448 -4.74 -18.76 28.08
CA GLY A 448 -3.52 -19.26 27.44
C GLY A 448 -3.03 -18.44 26.25
N MET A 449 -3.46 -17.18 26.15
CA MET A 449 -2.92 -16.16 25.26
C MET A 449 -2.97 -16.53 23.77
N PRO A 450 -4.15 -16.84 23.20
CA PRO A 450 -4.24 -17.15 21.77
C PRO A 450 -3.72 -15.99 20.91
N LEU A 451 -2.92 -16.34 19.90
CA LEU A 451 -2.34 -15.36 18.98
C LEU A 451 -3.38 -14.83 18.00
N THR A 452 -4.13 -15.74 17.37
CA THR A 452 -5.09 -15.38 16.31
C THR A 452 -6.53 -15.43 16.78
N ALA A 453 -7.41 -14.70 16.08
CA ALA A 453 -8.85 -14.77 16.31
C ALA A 453 -9.42 -16.20 16.14
N GLU A 454 -8.84 -17.01 15.25
CA GLU A 454 -9.25 -18.41 15.05
C GLU A 454 -8.91 -19.28 16.27
N ASP A 455 -7.71 -19.10 16.83
CA ASP A 455 -7.28 -19.81 18.05
C ASP A 455 -8.17 -19.44 19.24
N ALA A 456 -8.51 -18.15 19.36
CA ALA A 456 -9.37 -17.66 20.43
C ALA A 456 -10.81 -18.16 20.29
N ALA A 457 -11.35 -18.20 19.06
CA ALA A 457 -12.68 -18.72 18.78
C ALA A 457 -12.81 -20.22 19.12
N ALA A 458 -11.73 -21.00 19.00
CA ALA A 458 -11.73 -22.41 19.40
C ALA A 458 -11.86 -22.61 20.93
N LEU A 459 -11.50 -21.59 21.71
CA LEU A 459 -11.58 -21.58 23.18
C LEU A 459 -12.88 -20.93 23.69
N PHE A 460 -13.64 -20.27 22.82
CA PHE A 460 -14.89 -19.60 23.18
C PHE A 460 -15.96 -20.60 23.64
N THR A 461 -16.54 -20.34 24.80
CA THR A 461 -17.74 -21.02 25.27
C THR A 461 -18.95 -20.08 25.19
N PRO A 462 -19.92 -20.31 24.29
CA PRO A 462 -21.09 -19.44 24.18
C PRO A 462 -21.89 -19.48 25.48
N PRO A 463 -22.41 -18.32 25.95
CA PRO A 463 -23.20 -18.27 27.16
C PRO A 463 -24.44 -19.16 27.01
N THR A 464 -24.67 -20.02 28.00
CA THR A 464 -25.83 -20.93 27.99
C THR A 464 -27.08 -20.07 28.15
N LEU A 465 -27.97 -20.06 27.15
CA LEU A 465 -29.26 -19.37 27.25
C LEU A 465 -30.07 -20.01 28.39
N GLU A 466 -30.13 -19.34 29.54
CA GLU A 466 -31.12 -19.64 30.58
C GLU A 466 -32.51 -19.32 30.00
N VAL A 467 -33.18 -20.36 29.50
CA VAL A 467 -34.61 -20.31 29.25
C VAL A 467 -35.29 -20.21 30.60
N THR A 468 -35.55 -18.98 31.04
CA THR A 468 -36.44 -18.72 32.17
C THR A 468 -37.82 -19.28 31.80
N PRO A 469 -38.37 -20.25 32.55
CA PRO A 469 -39.72 -20.71 32.30
C PRO A 469 -40.66 -19.54 32.59
N MET A 470 -41.47 -19.16 31.60
CA MET A 470 -42.53 -18.17 31.79
C MET A 470 -43.49 -18.63 32.91
N PRO A 471 -43.96 -17.71 33.77
CA PRO A 471 -44.82 -18.02 34.91
C PRO A 471 -46.20 -18.58 34.52
#